data_AF-A0A9C8TX06-F1
#
_entry.id   AF-A0A9C8TX06-F1
#
_cell.length_a   1.000
_cell.length_b   1.000
_cell.length_c   1.000
_cell.angle_alpha   90.00
_cell.angle_beta   90.00
_cell.angle_gamma   90.00
#
_symmetry.space_group_name_H-M   'P 1'
#
loop_
_entity.id
_entity.type
_entity.pdbx_description
1 polymer ?
#
loop_
_entity_poly.entity_id
_entity_poly.type
_entity_poly.pdbx_seq_one_letter_code
_entity_poly.pdbx_strand_id
1 'polypeptide(L)'
;MNWNMQRIVIVLVAVAAVVLLVWALQNNQDQPTPQPESTDPSRPAPNGTATAEPTVTPTTQAVEPPQPVHLPDDDAAAVDAYRRGLELLADKQWLAARETLSAALLSGHLSGARAEDAREQLEELADKTIFSRSVYDDDPYTFRYQVKAGDMLNQIERHFKLHTPIELILRINRMSDARKLKARQRLKLVRGPFHAVVNKHTLIMDLYLHREGLSPVYVRQLPVGLGRDDGTPAGLWRIRHGEKGRRVAWYPPPSSGLKGRIDWGEPGYAFGEKGIWLPLEGIDETTEGLVGYGIHSTNNPLSVGQTVSLGCIRLLDDDIELVYALLYEKWSTVRVTR
;
A
#
# COMPACT_ATOMS: atom_id res chain seq x y z
N MET A 1 23.13 10.46 -27.85
CA MET A 1 22.29 11.65 -28.08
C MET A 1 23.00 12.84 -27.43
N ASN A 2 23.44 13.83 -28.20
CA ASN A 2 24.32 14.90 -27.69
C ASN A 2 23.62 15.69 -26.58
N TRP A 3 24.36 15.99 -25.51
CA TRP A 3 23.90 16.69 -24.30
C TRP A 3 23.23 18.05 -24.60
N ASN A 4 23.65 18.71 -25.68
CA ASN A 4 23.04 19.95 -26.17
C ASN A 4 21.63 19.76 -26.74
N MET A 5 21.31 18.58 -27.28
CA MET A 5 20.00 18.28 -27.86
C MET A 5 18.95 18.01 -26.78
N GLN A 6 19.33 17.42 -25.64
CA GLN A 6 18.42 17.24 -24.49
C GLN A 6 18.02 18.58 -23.86
N ARG A 7 18.94 19.55 -23.76
CA ARG A 7 18.61 20.90 -23.24
C ARG A 7 17.64 21.66 -24.13
N ILE A 8 17.80 21.56 -25.45
CA ILE A 8 16.88 22.21 -26.40
C ILE A 8 15.47 21.60 -26.29
N VAL A 9 15.36 20.28 -26.18
CA VAL A 9 14.05 19.61 -26.02
C VAL A 9 13.38 19.99 -24.70
N ILE A 10 14.13 20.05 -23.60
CA ILE A 10 13.58 20.47 -22.29
C ILE A 10 13.08 21.91 -22.32
N VAL A 11 13.82 22.83 -22.93
CA VAL A 11 13.41 24.23 -23.07
C VAL A 11 12.15 24.35 -23.93
N LEU A 12 12.06 23.61 -25.04
CA LEU A 12 10.88 23.64 -25.91
C LEU A 12 9.61 23.08 -25.22
N VAL A 13 9.75 22.00 -24.43
CA VAL A 13 8.64 21.42 -23.66
C VAL A 13 8.19 22.39 -22.55
N ALA A 14 9.12 23.04 -21.86
CA ALA A 14 8.79 24.04 -20.84
C ALA A 14 8.06 25.25 -21.43
N VAL A 15 8.50 25.75 -22.59
CA VAL A 15 7.83 26.85 -23.29
C VAL A 15 6.42 26.45 -23.73
N ALA A 16 6.23 25.24 -24.27
CA ALA A 16 4.92 24.74 -24.66
C ALA A 16 3.95 24.60 -23.46
N ALA A 17 4.44 24.14 -22.32
CA ALA A 17 3.65 24.02 -21.09
C ALA A 17 3.21 25.40 -20.55
N VAL A 18 4.08 26.41 -20.61
CA VAL A 18 3.75 27.79 -20.21
C VAL A 18 2.72 28.41 -21.16
N VAL A 19 2.84 28.19 -22.46
CA VAL A 19 1.86 28.68 -23.45
C VAL A 19 0.49 28.05 -23.23
N LEU A 20 0.43 26.74 -22.97
CA LEU A 20 -0.83 26.04 -22.66
C LEU A 20 -1.47 26.54 -21.36
N LEU A 21 -0.65 26.82 -20.34
CA LEU A 21 -1.14 27.37 -19.06
C LEU A 21 -1.70 28.78 -19.23
N VAL A 22 -1.02 29.66 -19.97
CA VAL A 22 -1.49 31.02 -20.25
C VAL A 22 -2.78 30.99 -21.09
N TRP A 23 -2.87 30.10 -22.09
CA TRP A 23 -4.08 29.91 -22.89
C TRP A 23 -5.26 29.44 -22.03
N ALA A 24 -5.05 28.46 -21.14
CA ALA A 24 -6.09 27.96 -20.24
C ALA A 24 -6.58 29.04 -19.25
N LEU A 25 -5.68 29.90 -18.76
CA LEU A 25 -6.03 31.00 -17.86
C LEU A 25 -6.80 32.13 -18.58
N GLN A 26 -6.49 32.39 -19.85
CA GLN A 26 -7.19 33.40 -20.65
C GLN A 26 -8.59 32.94 -21.07
N ASN A 27 -8.79 31.64 -21.33
CA ASN A 27 -10.08 31.08 -21.77
C ASN A 27 -11.07 30.79 -20.63
N ASN A 28 -10.68 30.98 -19.36
CA ASN A 28 -11.54 30.66 -18.21
C ASN A 28 -12.33 31.88 -17.66
N GLN A 29 -12.42 32.99 -18.42
CA GLN A 29 -13.14 34.20 -18.00
C GLN A 29 -14.58 34.34 -18.55
N ASP A 30 -15.05 33.42 -19.40
CA ASP A 30 -16.36 33.53 -20.08
C ASP A 30 -17.40 32.48 -19.60
N GLN A 31 -17.46 32.18 -18.30
CA GLN A 31 -18.58 31.42 -17.73
C GLN A 31 -19.53 32.36 -16.98
N PRO A 32 -20.79 32.54 -17.43
CA PRO A 32 -21.75 33.40 -16.75
C PRO A 32 -22.26 32.73 -15.45
N THR A 33 -22.24 33.50 -14.37
CA THR A 33 -22.77 33.15 -13.05
C THR A 33 -24.29 32.95 -13.11
N PRO A 34 -24.88 31.91 -12.47
CA PRO A 34 -26.33 31.79 -12.41
C PRO A 34 -26.94 32.79 -11.40
N GLN A 35 -27.92 33.56 -11.87
CA GLN A 35 -28.78 34.44 -11.09
C GLN A 35 -29.87 33.64 -10.35
N PRO A 36 -30.27 34.00 -9.11
CA PRO A 36 -31.41 33.40 -8.45
C PRO A 36 -32.74 33.98 -8.97
N GLU A 37 -33.68 33.08 -9.32
CA GLU A 37 -35.04 33.43 -9.73
C GLU A 37 -35.83 34.11 -8.60
N SER A 38 -36.53 35.19 -8.98
CA SER A 38 -37.54 35.88 -8.18
C SER A 38 -38.93 35.32 -8.49
N THR A 39 -39.75 35.13 -7.44
CA THR A 39 -41.19 34.86 -7.59
C THR A 39 -42.01 35.91 -6.84
N ASP A 40 -42.86 36.61 -7.58
CA ASP A 40 -43.86 37.60 -7.13
C ASP A 40 -45.14 36.89 -6.57
N PRO A 41 -45.91 37.49 -5.65
CA PRO A 41 -46.87 36.81 -4.79
C PRO A 41 -48.33 36.95 -5.27
N SER A 42 -49.16 35.92 -5.05
CA SER A 42 -50.64 36.04 -5.07
C SER A 42 -51.38 34.86 -4.39
N ARG A 43 -51.71 35.04 -3.09
CA ARG A 43 -53.02 34.83 -2.40
C ARG A 43 -53.73 33.43 -2.36
N PRO A 44 -54.62 33.12 -1.38
CA PRO A 44 -54.67 33.34 0.08
C PRO A 44 -54.73 32.04 0.93
N ALA A 45 -54.55 32.19 2.25
CA ALA A 45 -54.62 31.16 3.30
C ALA A 45 -56.03 30.58 3.60
N PRO A 46 -56.06 29.44 4.31
CA PRO A 46 -57.00 29.25 5.41
C PRO A 46 -56.32 28.95 6.75
N ASN A 47 -56.94 29.45 7.81
CA ASN A 47 -56.57 29.29 9.22
C ASN A 47 -56.47 27.82 9.67
N GLY A 48 -55.47 27.53 10.52
CA GLY A 48 -55.37 26.26 11.23
C GLY A 48 -54.24 26.23 12.26
N THR A 49 -54.54 26.72 13.46
CA THR A 49 -54.06 26.24 14.76
C THR A 49 -52.55 26.17 15.02
N ALA A 50 -52.09 27.10 15.86
CA ALA A 50 -50.78 27.11 16.48
C ALA A 50 -50.48 25.79 17.23
N THR A 51 -49.37 25.16 16.86
CA THR A 51 -48.64 24.21 17.71
C THR A 51 -47.17 24.61 17.64
N ALA A 52 -46.57 24.80 18.80
CA ALA A 52 -45.24 25.38 18.98
C ALA A 52 -44.15 24.59 18.24
N GLU A 53 -43.37 25.29 17.41
CA GLU A 53 -42.09 24.82 16.89
C GLU A 53 -41.06 24.73 18.02
N PRO A 54 -40.25 23.66 18.10
CA PRO A 54 -39.08 23.65 18.96
C PRO A 54 -38.01 24.55 18.34
N THR A 55 -37.59 25.56 19.09
CA THR A 55 -36.40 26.38 18.83
C THR A 55 -35.17 25.48 18.78
N VAL A 56 -34.72 25.11 17.58
CA VAL A 56 -33.36 24.58 17.37
C VAL A 56 -32.41 25.76 17.27
N THR A 57 -31.81 26.10 18.41
CA THR A 57 -30.62 26.94 18.47
C THR A 57 -29.50 26.24 17.70
N PRO A 58 -28.79 26.90 16.76
CA PRO A 58 -27.61 26.31 16.16
C PRO A 58 -26.51 26.28 17.22
N THR A 59 -26.32 25.12 17.86
CA THR A 59 -25.12 24.85 18.63
C THR A 59 -23.99 24.69 17.62
N THR A 60 -23.21 25.75 17.43
CA THR A 60 -21.86 25.66 16.90
C THR A 60 -21.08 24.74 17.84
N GLN A 61 -21.03 23.44 17.51
CA GLN A 61 -20.03 22.55 18.07
C GLN A 61 -18.69 23.05 17.52
N ALA A 62 -17.93 23.71 18.39
CA ALA A 62 -16.52 23.95 18.14
C ALA A 62 -15.89 22.59 17.87
N VAL A 63 -15.40 22.39 16.64
CA VAL A 63 -14.48 21.30 16.33
C VAL A 63 -13.30 21.50 17.27
N GLU A 64 -13.17 20.62 18.26
CA GLU A 64 -12.00 20.56 19.12
C GLU A 64 -10.78 20.47 18.20
N PRO A 65 -9.74 21.30 18.40
CA PRO A 65 -8.52 21.20 17.61
C PRO A 65 -8.06 19.75 17.60
N PRO A 66 -7.54 19.22 16.48
CA PRO A 66 -7.00 17.87 16.45
C PRO A 66 -6.02 17.75 17.62
N GLN A 67 -6.29 16.80 18.53
CA GLN A 67 -5.37 16.52 19.61
C GLN A 67 -4.01 16.25 18.96
N PRO A 68 -2.92 16.86 19.46
CA PRO A 68 -1.59 16.58 18.92
C PRO A 68 -1.42 15.08 18.96
N VAL A 69 -1.19 14.48 17.80
CA VAL A 69 -0.76 13.08 17.70
C VAL A 69 0.43 12.99 18.64
N HIS A 70 0.28 12.27 19.75
CA HIS A 70 1.38 12.05 20.67
C HIS A 70 2.38 11.20 19.89
N LEU A 71 3.34 11.87 19.25
CA LEU A 71 4.50 11.23 18.67
C LEU A 71 5.11 10.41 19.81
N PRO A 72 5.47 9.14 19.58
CA PRO A 72 6.07 8.38 20.64
C PRO A 72 7.28 9.14 21.15
N ASP A 73 7.24 9.48 22.44
CA ASP A 73 8.42 9.97 23.11
C ASP A 73 9.43 8.82 23.13
N ASP A 74 10.69 9.17 22.91
CA ASP A 74 11.77 8.18 22.91
C ASP A 74 11.83 7.47 24.27
N ASP A 75 11.71 6.14 24.25
CA ASP A 75 12.10 5.33 25.40
C ASP A 75 13.61 5.06 25.34
N ALA A 76 14.29 5.12 26.49
CA ALA A 76 15.73 4.91 26.59
C ALA A 76 16.17 3.55 25.99
N ALA A 77 15.40 2.47 26.24
CA ALA A 77 15.68 1.15 25.72
C ALA A 77 15.51 1.07 24.19
N ALA A 78 14.50 1.75 23.63
CA ALA A 78 14.29 1.81 22.18
C ALA A 78 15.44 2.58 21.49
N VAL A 79 15.87 3.70 22.07
CA VAL A 79 17.01 4.48 21.55
C VAL A 79 18.32 3.71 21.66
N ASP A 80 18.54 3.00 22.76
CA ASP A 80 19.73 2.17 22.93
C ASP A 80 19.76 1.00 21.94
N ALA A 81 18.62 0.35 21.71
CA ALA A 81 18.50 -0.68 20.68
C ALA A 81 18.76 -0.10 19.27
N TYR A 82 18.19 1.06 18.95
CA TYR A 82 18.45 1.75 17.69
C TYR A 82 19.95 2.07 17.51
N ARG A 83 20.60 2.67 18.51
CA ARG A 83 22.05 2.97 18.48
C ARG A 83 22.86 1.70 18.27
N ARG A 84 22.54 0.64 19.00
CA ARG A 84 23.21 -0.66 18.87
C ARG A 84 23.02 -1.25 17.47
N GLY A 85 21.84 -1.12 16.90
CA GLY A 85 21.53 -1.53 15.53
C GLY A 85 22.41 -0.83 14.49
N LEU A 86 22.64 0.48 14.65
CA LEU A 86 23.53 1.25 13.76
C LEU A 86 25.00 0.85 13.90
N GLU A 87 25.47 0.57 15.12
CA GLU A 87 26.83 0.04 15.34
C GLU A 87 27.02 -1.31 14.63
N LEU A 88 26.08 -2.24 14.81
CA LEU A 88 26.07 -3.53 14.14
C LEU A 88 26.09 -3.38 12.61
N LEU A 89 25.36 -2.39 12.09
CA LEU A 89 25.35 -2.08 10.66
C LEU A 89 26.72 -1.59 10.17
N ALA A 90 27.34 -0.66 10.91
CA ALA A 90 28.69 -0.15 10.61
C ALA A 90 29.75 -1.28 10.62
N ASP A 91 29.62 -2.22 11.54
CA ASP A 91 30.46 -3.43 11.66
C ASP A 91 30.11 -4.52 10.63
N LYS A 92 29.15 -4.25 9.73
CA LYS A 92 28.67 -5.18 8.68
C LYS A 92 28.03 -6.47 9.24
N GLN A 93 27.57 -6.44 10.48
CA GLN A 93 26.78 -7.51 11.09
C GLN A 93 25.30 -7.39 10.66
N TRP A 94 25.07 -7.54 9.35
CA TRP A 94 23.80 -7.17 8.70
C TRP A 94 22.56 -7.86 9.28
N LEU A 95 22.65 -9.15 9.65
CA LEU A 95 21.52 -9.88 10.22
C LEU A 95 21.16 -9.39 11.63
N ALA A 96 22.17 -9.20 12.49
CA ALA A 96 21.99 -8.68 13.84
C ALA A 96 21.49 -7.23 13.80
N ALA A 97 22.03 -6.40 12.90
CA ALA A 97 21.55 -5.04 12.69
C ALA A 97 20.07 -5.02 12.27
N ARG A 98 19.69 -5.86 11.29
CA ARG A 98 18.31 -5.99 10.82
C ARG A 98 17.35 -6.37 11.95
N GLU A 99 17.72 -7.36 12.75
CA GLU A 99 16.90 -7.79 13.90
C GLU A 99 16.78 -6.68 14.94
N THR A 100 17.90 -6.08 15.34
CA THR A 100 17.95 -5.08 16.40
C THR A 100 17.21 -3.79 16.00
N LEU A 101 17.43 -3.30 14.78
CA LEU A 101 16.72 -2.12 14.26
C LEU A 101 15.23 -2.40 14.08
N SER A 102 14.84 -3.60 13.63
CA SER A 102 13.42 -3.98 13.51
C SER A 102 12.76 -3.98 14.88
N ALA A 103 13.41 -4.54 15.90
CA ALA A 103 12.90 -4.54 17.26
C ALA A 103 12.76 -3.12 17.83
N ALA A 104 13.76 -2.26 17.61
CA ALA A 104 13.71 -0.85 18.02
C ALA A 104 12.54 -0.12 17.36
N LEU A 105 12.38 -0.24 16.04
CA LEU A 105 11.28 0.37 15.29
C LEU A 105 9.91 -0.15 15.74
N LEU A 106 9.77 -1.47 15.87
CA LEU A 106 8.52 -2.14 16.22
C LEU A 106 8.13 -1.98 17.69
N SER A 107 9.03 -1.51 18.55
CA SER A 107 8.67 -1.10 19.91
C SER A 107 7.64 0.03 19.92
N GLY A 108 7.60 0.83 18.85
CA GLY A 108 6.74 1.99 18.75
C GLY A 108 7.19 3.17 19.61
N HIS A 109 8.40 3.13 20.20
CA HIS A 109 8.94 4.15 21.12
C HIS A 109 10.15 4.91 20.55
N LEU A 110 10.26 4.99 19.22
CA LEU A 110 11.23 5.88 18.56
C LEU A 110 10.50 7.16 18.14
N SER A 111 11.12 8.31 18.39
CA SER A 111 10.71 9.59 17.81
C SER A 111 10.65 9.50 16.28
N GLY A 112 9.80 10.32 15.65
CA GLY A 112 9.59 10.29 14.20
C GLY A 112 10.88 10.30 13.38
N ALA A 113 11.83 11.17 13.71
CA ALA A 113 13.11 11.24 12.98
C ALA A 113 13.94 9.94 13.08
N ARG A 114 13.99 9.30 14.26
CA ARG A 114 14.72 8.02 14.42
C ARG A 114 13.96 6.85 13.81
N ALA A 115 12.63 6.87 13.89
CA ALA A 115 11.80 5.87 13.25
C ALA A 115 11.94 5.91 11.72
N GLU A 116 11.99 7.10 11.11
CA GLU A 116 12.25 7.25 9.67
C GLU A 116 13.66 6.78 9.30
N ASP A 117 14.70 7.21 10.03
CA ASP A 117 16.08 6.71 9.77
C ASP A 117 16.14 5.19 9.90
N ALA A 118 15.57 4.61 10.96
CA ALA A 118 15.54 3.17 11.15
C ALA A 118 14.85 2.44 9.99
N ARG A 119 13.75 2.98 9.44
CA ARG A 119 13.09 2.43 8.25
C ARG A 119 14.02 2.47 7.03
N GLU A 120 14.66 3.59 6.75
CA GLU A 120 15.62 3.71 5.64
C GLU A 120 16.74 2.66 5.74
N GLN A 121 17.37 2.54 6.91
CA GLN A 121 18.42 1.53 7.15
C GLN A 121 17.88 0.10 6.99
N LEU A 122 16.66 -0.16 7.47
CA LEU A 122 16.02 -1.48 7.37
C LEU A 122 15.63 -1.83 5.93
N GLU A 123 15.24 -0.86 5.11
CA GLU A 123 14.97 -1.06 3.69
C GLU A 123 16.24 -1.44 2.92
N GLU A 124 17.35 -0.75 3.15
CA GLU A 124 18.64 -1.11 2.57
C GLU A 124 19.09 -2.51 3.01
N LEU A 125 18.90 -2.82 4.30
CA LEU A 125 19.14 -4.15 4.84
C LEU A 125 18.22 -5.21 4.24
N ALA A 126 16.95 -4.91 3.98
CA ALA A 126 16.02 -5.82 3.31
C ALA A 126 16.46 -6.08 1.86
N ASP A 127 16.87 -5.04 1.14
CA ASP A 127 17.42 -5.18 -0.22
C ASP A 127 18.67 -6.05 -0.22
N LYS A 128 19.56 -5.84 0.76
CA LYS A 128 20.81 -6.59 0.88
C LYS A 128 20.63 -8.02 1.36
N THR A 129 19.76 -8.25 2.36
CA THR A 129 19.65 -9.51 3.10
C THR A 129 18.49 -10.38 2.64
N ILE A 130 17.41 -9.82 2.12
CA ILE A 130 16.21 -10.54 1.69
C ILE A 130 16.14 -10.53 0.15
N PHE A 131 16.13 -9.37 -0.49
CA PHE A 131 15.81 -9.25 -1.92
C PHE A 131 17.00 -9.46 -2.88
N SER A 132 18.23 -9.42 -2.38
CA SER A 132 19.41 -9.83 -3.15
C SER A 132 19.53 -11.36 -3.25
N ARG A 133 20.41 -11.87 -4.14
CA ARG A 133 20.76 -13.30 -4.23
C ARG A 133 21.77 -13.77 -3.18
N SER A 134 22.28 -12.86 -2.34
CA SER A 134 23.21 -13.18 -1.27
C SER A 134 22.48 -13.96 -0.18
N VAL A 135 23.12 -15.00 0.33
CA VAL A 135 22.65 -15.81 1.46
C VAL A 135 23.70 -15.64 2.54
N TYR A 136 23.25 -15.44 3.77
CA TYR A 136 24.07 -15.26 4.94
C TYR A 136 23.88 -16.47 5.84
N ASP A 137 24.97 -16.94 6.43
CA ASP A 137 24.91 -18.06 7.37
C ASP A 137 24.04 -17.67 8.57
N ASP A 138 23.34 -18.66 9.12
CA ASP A 138 22.43 -18.52 10.27
C ASP A 138 21.22 -17.59 10.08
N ASP A 139 20.94 -17.09 8.87
CA ASP A 139 19.70 -16.35 8.60
C ASP A 139 18.48 -17.29 8.71
N PRO A 140 17.58 -17.09 9.69
CA PRO A 140 16.44 -17.98 9.85
C PRO A 140 15.44 -17.85 8.69
N TYR A 141 15.48 -16.73 7.97
CA TYR A 141 14.54 -16.41 6.91
C TYR A 141 15.01 -16.82 5.52
N THR A 142 16.31 -16.93 5.27
CA THR A 142 16.82 -17.20 3.92
C THR A 142 17.80 -18.35 3.88
N PHE A 143 17.78 -19.10 2.79
CA PHE A 143 18.72 -20.20 2.61
C PHE A 143 18.97 -20.47 1.13
N ARG A 144 20.04 -21.21 0.87
CA ARG A 144 20.39 -21.63 -0.47
C ARG A 144 19.86 -23.03 -0.74
N TYR A 145 19.27 -23.22 -1.91
CA TYR A 145 18.81 -24.51 -2.39
C TYR A 145 19.47 -24.84 -3.73
N GLN A 146 19.90 -26.09 -3.90
CA GLN A 146 20.33 -26.61 -5.19
C GLN A 146 19.19 -27.43 -5.80
N VAL A 147 18.73 -26.99 -6.97
CA VAL A 147 17.63 -27.59 -7.70
C VAL A 147 17.99 -29.01 -8.12
N LYS A 148 17.10 -29.96 -7.85
CA LYS A 148 17.18 -31.36 -8.25
C LYS A 148 16.47 -31.55 -9.61
N ALA A 149 16.81 -32.63 -10.29
CA ALA A 149 16.11 -32.99 -11.52
C ALA A 149 14.63 -33.30 -11.21
N GLY A 150 13.72 -32.71 -11.98
CA GLY A 150 12.26 -32.87 -11.81
C GLY A 150 11.60 -31.85 -10.88
N ASP A 151 12.37 -31.00 -10.20
CA ASP A 151 11.80 -29.95 -9.34
C ASP A 151 10.93 -28.96 -10.13
N MET A 152 9.87 -28.50 -9.46
CA MET A 152 9.08 -27.34 -9.87
C MET A 152 9.00 -26.34 -8.71
N LEU A 153 9.01 -25.03 -9.00
CA LEU A 153 9.05 -23.99 -7.96
C LEU A 153 7.90 -24.10 -6.94
N ASN A 154 6.70 -24.44 -7.40
CA ASN A 154 5.54 -24.67 -6.54
C ASN A 154 5.69 -25.90 -5.64
N GLN A 155 6.39 -26.95 -6.09
CA GLN A 155 6.70 -28.13 -5.27
C GLN A 155 7.78 -27.81 -4.24
N ILE A 156 8.82 -27.05 -4.63
CA ILE A 156 9.87 -26.58 -3.72
C ILE A 156 9.25 -25.73 -2.61
N GLU A 157 8.40 -24.76 -2.96
CA GLU A 157 7.67 -23.92 -2.00
C GLU A 157 6.94 -24.78 -0.96
N ARG A 158 6.09 -25.71 -1.41
CA ARG A 158 5.30 -26.58 -0.52
C ARG A 158 6.17 -27.52 0.31
N HIS A 159 7.20 -28.11 -0.29
CA HIS A 159 8.10 -29.04 0.38
C HIS A 159 8.81 -28.37 1.56
N PHE A 160 9.32 -27.16 1.36
CA PHE A 160 10.00 -26.39 2.41
C PHE A 160 9.05 -25.54 3.26
N LYS A 161 7.74 -25.56 2.97
CA LYS A 161 6.72 -24.73 3.62
C LYS A 161 7.20 -23.28 3.67
N LEU A 162 7.60 -22.76 2.51
CA LEU A 162 8.16 -21.41 2.42
C LEU A 162 7.10 -20.37 2.78
N HIS A 163 5.85 -20.60 2.38
CA HIS A 163 4.75 -19.65 2.54
C HIS A 163 5.10 -18.31 1.88
N THR A 164 5.74 -18.37 0.73
CA THR A 164 6.03 -17.22 -0.14
C THR A 164 5.58 -17.53 -1.56
N PRO A 165 5.04 -16.54 -2.31
CA PRO A 165 4.65 -16.75 -3.68
C PRO A 165 5.84 -17.12 -4.57
N ILE A 166 5.60 -17.89 -5.63
CA ILE A 166 6.67 -18.25 -6.59
C ILE A 166 7.26 -17.02 -7.28
N GLU A 167 6.48 -15.93 -7.38
CA GLU A 167 6.88 -14.64 -7.90
C GLU A 167 8.05 -14.05 -7.11
N LEU A 168 8.11 -14.24 -5.79
CA LEU A 168 9.26 -13.82 -4.99
C LEU A 168 10.51 -14.61 -5.36
N ILE A 169 10.36 -15.93 -5.51
CA ILE A 169 11.48 -16.81 -5.89
C ILE A 169 12.02 -16.37 -7.25
N LEU A 170 11.14 -16.12 -8.22
CA LEU A 170 11.51 -15.64 -9.54
C LEU A 170 12.21 -14.27 -9.48
N ARG A 171 11.64 -13.31 -8.76
CA ARG A 171 12.18 -11.95 -8.60
C ARG A 171 13.58 -11.96 -8.01
N ILE A 172 13.78 -12.59 -6.85
CA ILE A 172 15.08 -12.66 -6.17
C ILE A 172 16.13 -13.34 -7.04
N ASN A 173 15.76 -14.44 -7.70
CA ASN A 173 16.70 -15.22 -8.51
C ASN A 173 16.86 -14.70 -9.94
N ARG A 174 16.25 -13.56 -10.28
CA ARG A 174 16.30 -12.91 -11.60
C ARG A 174 15.84 -13.85 -12.73
N MET A 175 14.77 -14.58 -12.46
CA MET A 175 14.15 -15.49 -13.41
C MET A 175 12.85 -14.88 -13.92
N SER A 176 12.67 -14.86 -15.24
CA SER A 176 11.44 -14.36 -15.87
C SER A 176 10.32 -15.41 -15.93
N ASP A 177 10.65 -16.69 -15.75
CA ASP A 177 9.72 -17.80 -15.95
C ASP A 177 10.15 -19.02 -15.12
N ALA A 178 9.20 -19.63 -14.42
CA ALA A 178 9.41 -20.85 -13.64
C ALA A 178 9.86 -22.03 -14.51
N ARG A 179 9.45 -22.08 -15.79
CA ARG A 179 9.84 -23.13 -16.76
C ARG A 179 11.33 -23.09 -17.13
N LYS A 180 12.02 -21.98 -16.83
CA LYS A 180 13.47 -21.85 -17.05
C LYS A 180 14.30 -22.44 -15.90
N LEU A 181 13.67 -23.02 -14.89
CA LEU A 181 14.34 -23.71 -13.79
C LEU A 181 15.20 -24.87 -14.31
N LYS A 182 16.47 -24.93 -13.88
CA LYS A 182 17.41 -25.97 -14.32
C LYS A 182 17.94 -26.77 -13.15
N ALA A 183 18.11 -28.08 -13.34
CA ALA A 183 18.81 -28.92 -12.38
C ALA A 183 20.21 -28.36 -12.08
N ARG A 184 20.66 -28.52 -10.83
CA ARG A 184 21.91 -28.00 -10.26
C ARG A 184 21.99 -26.47 -10.12
N GLN A 185 21.01 -25.72 -10.63
CA GLN A 185 20.91 -24.27 -10.38
C GLN A 185 20.81 -24.01 -8.88
N ARG A 186 21.50 -22.98 -8.40
CA ARG A 186 21.44 -22.54 -7.00
C ARG A 186 20.44 -21.40 -6.90
N LEU A 187 19.39 -21.60 -6.11
CA LEU A 187 18.41 -20.58 -5.77
C LEU A 187 18.65 -20.05 -4.37
N LYS A 188 18.39 -18.77 -4.15
CA LYS A 188 18.05 -18.27 -2.82
C LYS A 188 16.55 -18.44 -2.63
N LEU A 189 16.15 -19.02 -1.49
CA LEU A 189 14.76 -19.16 -1.07
C LEU A 189 14.54 -18.34 0.20
N VAL A 190 13.31 -17.82 0.33
CA VAL A 190 12.87 -17.04 1.50
C VAL A 190 11.71 -17.77 2.17
N ARG A 191 11.84 -17.95 3.48
CA ARG A 191 10.80 -18.44 4.37
C ARG A 191 9.97 -17.25 4.83
N GLY A 192 8.73 -17.20 4.38
CA GLY A 192 7.72 -16.27 4.85
C GLY A 192 6.92 -16.84 6.03
N PRO A 193 5.68 -16.35 6.21
CA PRO A 193 4.98 -15.36 5.36
C PRO A 193 5.44 -13.90 5.51
N PHE A 194 5.10 -13.08 4.51
CA PHE A 194 5.11 -11.62 4.63
C PHE A 194 3.74 -11.12 5.09
N HIS A 195 3.70 -10.00 5.80
CA HIS A 195 2.48 -9.36 6.29
C HIS A 195 2.52 -7.86 5.99
N ALA A 196 1.36 -7.21 6.07
CA ALA A 196 1.25 -5.77 5.90
C ALA A 196 0.52 -5.12 7.07
N VAL A 197 0.91 -3.89 7.42
CA VAL A 197 0.15 -2.98 8.27
C VAL A 197 -0.12 -1.72 7.46
N VAL A 198 -1.38 -1.30 7.39
CA VAL A 198 -1.82 -0.09 6.68
C VAL A 198 -2.31 0.91 7.71
N ASN A 199 -1.68 2.08 7.74
CA ASN A 199 -2.08 3.19 8.62
C ASN A 199 -2.94 4.18 7.83
N LYS A 200 -4.16 4.46 8.35
CA LYS A 200 -5.13 5.31 7.66
C LYS A 200 -4.82 6.80 7.78
N HIS A 201 -4.14 7.23 8.83
CA HIS A 201 -3.72 8.63 8.99
C HIS A 201 -2.52 8.97 8.09
N THR A 202 -1.49 8.12 8.06
CA THR A 202 -0.27 8.40 7.28
C THR A 202 -0.39 7.96 5.83
N LEU A 203 -1.40 7.15 5.49
CA LEU A 203 -1.61 6.57 4.16
C LEU A 203 -0.40 5.76 3.69
N ILE A 204 0.14 4.98 4.62
CA ILE A 204 1.30 4.13 4.44
C ILE A 204 0.93 2.66 4.66
N MET A 205 1.50 1.78 3.84
CA MET A 205 1.61 0.35 4.05
C MET A 205 3.04 0.00 4.43
N ASP A 206 3.24 -0.52 5.63
CA ASP A 206 4.49 -1.16 6.04
C ASP A 206 4.41 -2.67 5.80
N LEU A 207 5.46 -3.23 5.21
CA LEU A 207 5.61 -4.67 4.95
C LEU A 207 6.59 -5.29 5.94
N TYR A 208 6.24 -6.48 6.42
CA TYR A 208 7.02 -7.22 7.41
C TYR A 208 7.22 -8.66 6.96
N LEU A 209 8.37 -9.23 7.33
CA LEU A 209 8.62 -10.66 7.26
C LEU A 209 8.51 -11.21 8.68
N HIS A 210 7.54 -12.10 8.92
CA HIS A 210 7.30 -12.63 10.25
C HIS A 210 6.85 -14.07 10.16
N ARG A 211 7.60 -14.94 10.86
CA ARG A 211 7.28 -16.34 11.01
C ARG A 211 7.09 -16.62 12.49
N GLU A 212 6.12 -17.48 12.80
CA GLU A 212 5.86 -17.94 14.16
C GLU A 212 7.15 -18.39 14.86
N GLY A 213 7.35 -17.90 16.08
CA GLY A 213 8.54 -18.17 16.90
C GLY A 213 9.76 -17.29 16.60
N LEU A 214 9.66 -16.34 15.66
CA LEU A 214 10.72 -15.37 15.37
C LEU A 214 10.21 -13.94 15.53
N SER A 215 11.12 -13.01 15.82
CA SER A 215 10.81 -11.57 15.83
C SER A 215 10.45 -11.10 14.41
N PRO A 216 9.43 -10.23 14.25
CA PRO A 216 9.12 -9.62 12.97
C PRO A 216 10.28 -8.76 12.46
N VAL A 217 10.51 -8.81 11.16
CA VAL A 217 11.53 -8.00 10.47
C VAL A 217 10.82 -6.99 9.58
N TYR A 218 11.18 -5.71 9.70
CA TYR A 218 10.72 -4.66 8.79
C TYR A 218 11.33 -4.85 7.40
N VAL A 219 10.56 -4.55 6.35
CA VAL A 219 10.96 -4.82 4.97
C VAL A 219 10.86 -3.62 4.04
N ARG A 220 9.73 -2.90 4.06
CA ARG A 220 9.46 -1.82 3.08
C ARG A 220 8.31 -0.94 3.53
N GLN A 221 8.40 0.36 3.23
CA GLN A 221 7.29 1.31 3.26
C GLN A 221 6.74 1.56 1.86
N LEU A 222 5.42 1.64 1.71
CA LEU A 222 4.75 1.99 0.45
C LEU A 222 3.60 2.97 0.69
N PRO A 223 3.49 4.07 -0.08
CA PRO A 223 2.33 4.94 -0.01
C PRO A 223 1.09 4.24 -0.57
N VAL A 224 -0.09 4.48 0.02
CA VAL A 224 -1.35 3.88 -0.41
C VAL A 224 -2.44 4.92 -0.66
N GLY A 225 -3.37 4.61 -1.56
CA GLY A 225 -4.66 5.30 -1.66
C GLY A 225 -5.74 4.50 -0.94
N LEU A 226 -6.57 5.16 -0.12
CA LEU A 226 -7.60 4.51 0.69
C LEU A 226 -9.00 5.02 0.36
N GLY A 227 -10.01 4.39 0.96
CA GLY A 227 -11.41 4.75 0.79
C GLY A 227 -11.71 6.14 1.33
N ARG A 228 -12.52 6.90 0.60
CA ARG A 228 -13.12 8.14 1.13
C ARG A 228 -14.03 7.84 2.32
N ASP A 229 -14.30 8.85 3.15
CA ASP A 229 -15.28 8.77 4.25
C ASP A 229 -15.07 7.57 5.19
N ASP A 230 -13.81 7.28 5.52
CA ASP A 230 -13.41 6.11 6.33
C ASP A 230 -13.68 4.74 5.68
N GLY A 231 -13.97 4.71 4.37
CA GLY A 231 -14.49 3.56 3.65
C GLY A 231 -13.55 2.37 3.48
N THR A 232 -12.27 2.47 3.88
CA THR A 232 -11.40 1.30 4.07
C THR A 232 -11.54 0.83 5.53
N PRO A 233 -12.19 -0.30 5.82
CA PRO A 233 -12.47 -0.70 7.19
C PRO A 233 -11.19 -1.07 7.93
N ALA A 234 -11.05 -0.52 9.14
CA ALA A 234 -10.01 -0.92 10.08
C ALA A 234 -10.27 -2.36 10.57
N GLY A 235 -9.21 -3.06 10.96
CA GLY A 235 -9.28 -4.44 11.43
C GLY A 235 -8.28 -5.35 10.74
N LEU A 236 -8.42 -6.64 10.99
CA LEU A 236 -7.51 -7.68 10.51
C LEU A 236 -8.10 -8.41 9.31
N TRP A 237 -7.36 -8.36 8.22
CA TRP A 237 -7.67 -9.03 6.98
C TRP A 237 -6.65 -10.12 6.68
N ARG A 238 -7.03 -11.03 5.80
CA ARG A 238 -6.15 -12.03 5.19
C ARG A 238 -6.25 -11.95 3.67
N ILE A 239 -5.16 -12.27 2.97
CA ILE A 239 -5.24 -12.45 1.52
C ILE A 239 -6.07 -13.71 1.25
N ARG A 240 -7.23 -13.51 0.62
CA ARG A 240 -8.18 -14.59 0.30
C ARG A 240 -7.56 -15.62 -0.62
N HIS A 241 -7.93 -16.88 -0.41
CA HIS A 241 -7.35 -18.01 -1.13
C HIS A 241 -7.98 -18.25 -2.51
N GLY A 242 -7.14 -18.35 -3.55
CA GLY A 242 -7.50 -18.78 -4.89
C GLY A 242 -8.00 -17.67 -5.82
N GLU A 243 -7.94 -16.42 -5.39
CA GLU A 243 -8.52 -15.28 -6.12
C GLU A 243 -7.51 -14.14 -6.35
N LYS A 244 -6.29 -14.23 -5.82
CA LYS A 244 -5.20 -13.33 -6.17
C LYS A 244 -4.80 -13.54 -7.63
N GLY A 245 -4.72 -12.47 -8.40
CA GLY A 245 -4.43 -12.61 -9.83
C GLY A 245 -3.99 -11.34 -10.54
N ARG A 246 -3.61 -11.53 -11.80
CA ARG A 246 -3.28 -10.47 -12.76
C ARG A 246 -4.33 -10.46 -13.88
N ARG A 247 -4.64 -9.28 -14.40
CA ARG A 247 -5.63 -9.06 -15.46
C ARG A 247 -6.98 -9.72 -15.15
N VAL A 248 -7.37 -9.70 -13.88
CA VAL A 248 -8.68 -10.21 -13.45
C VAL A 248 -9.78 -9.27 -13.90
N ALA A 249 -10.97 -9.80 -14.14
CA ALA A 249 -12.14 -8.96 -14.40
C ALA A 249 -12.50 -8.15 -13.13
N TRP A 250 -12.92 -6.90 -13.33
CA TRP A 250 -13.40 -6.05 -12.25
C TRP A 250 -14.93 -6.03 -12.24
N TYR A 251 -15.51 -6.15 -11.04
CA TYR A 251 -16.93 -5.98 -10.79
C TYR A 251 -17.11 -4.69 -9.98
N PRO A 252 -17.49 -3.57 -10.63
CA PRO A 252 -17.62 -2.29 -9.96
C PRO A 252 -18.68 -2.35 -8.86
N PRO A 253 -18.42 -1.78 -7.66
CA PRO A 253 -19.44 -1.66 -6.64
C PRO A 253 -20.51 -0.65 -7.10
N PRO A 254 -21.75 -0.70 -6.58
CA PRO A 254 -22.81 0.24 -6.93
C PRO A 254 -22.41 1.72 -6.79
N SER A 255 -21.55 2.03 -5.81
CA SER A 255 -21.03 3.37 -5.54
C SER A 255 -20.14 3.94 -6.67
N SER A 256 -19.68 3.11 -7.60
CA SER A 256 -18.89 3.55 -8.77
C SER A 256 -19.74 4.20 -9.87
N GLY A 257 -21.06 3.96 -9.90
CA GLY A 257 -21.93 4.32 -11.01
C GLY A 257 -21.79 3.44 -12.26
N LEU A 258 -20.81 2.52 -12.29
CA LEU A 258 -20.62 1.54 -13.35
C LEU A 258 -21.37 0.24 -13.03
N LYS A 259 -21.75 -0.51 -14.07
CA LYS A 259 -22.50 -1.76 -13.96
C LYS A 259 -21.85 -2.87 -14.77
N GLY A 260 -22.05 -4.11 -14.32
CA GLY A 260 -21.59 -5.29 -15.03
C GLY A 260 -20.11 -5.59 -14.81
N ARG A 261 -19.62 -6.60 -15.53
CA ARG A 261 -18.22 -7.00 -15.54
C ARG A 261 -17.44 -6.06 -16.47
N ILE A 262 -16.27 -5.60 -16.04
CA ILE A 262 -15.32 -4.84 -16.87
C ILE A 262 -14.03 -5.64 -16.96
N ASP A 263 -13.67 -6.07 -18.16
CA ASP A 263 -12.46 -6.83 -18.39
C ASP A 263 -11.21 -5.94 -18.47
N TRP A 264 -10.05 -6.56 -18.26
CA TRP A 264 -8.78 -5.85 -18.35
C TRP A 264 -8.56 -5.27 -19.75
N GLY A 265 -8.25 -3.98 -19.83
CA GLY A 265 -8.08 -3.24 -21.08
C GLY A 265 -9.34 -2.53 -21.57
N GLU A 266 -10.50 -2.77 -20.95
CA GLU A 266 -11.74 -2.05 -21.27
C GLU A 266 -11.79 -0.65 -20.62
N PRO A 267 -12.47 0.33 -21.26
CA PRO A 267 -12.70 1.64 -20.66
C PRO A 267 -13.34 1.54 -19.27
N GLY A 268 -12.78 2.30 -18.32
CA GLY A 268 -13.28 2.35 -16.94
C GLY A 268 -12.69 1.28 -16.00
N TYR A 269 -11.85 0.36 -16.48
CA TYR A 269 -11.19 -0.65 -15.64
C TYR A 269 -10.35 -0.03 -14.50
N ALA A 270 -10.72 -0.29 -13.25
CA ALA A 270 -10.15 0.39 -12.08
C ALA A 270 -8.75 -0.11 -11.67
N PHE A 271 -8.37 -1.33 -12.03
CA PHE A 271 -7.12 -1.93 -11.56
C PHE A 271 -5.88 -1.54 -12.39
N GLY A 272 -5.96 -0.47 -13.19
CA GLY A 272 -4.82 0.07 -13.93
C GLY A 272 -4.25 -0.87 -14.98
N GLU A 273 -3.07 -0.51 -15.50
CA GLU A 273 -2.41 -1.26 -16.58
C GLU A 273 -1.98 -2.66 -16.13
N LYS A 274 -1.51 -2.79 -14.88
CA LYS A 274 -1.06 -4.08 -14.34
C LYS A 274 -2.20 -5.06 -14.07
N GLY A 275 -3.41 -4.56 -13.80
CA GLY A 275 -4.60 -5.36 -13.50
C GLY A 275 -4.40 -6.32 -12.32
N ILE A 276 -3.59 -5.94 -11.33
CA ILE A 276 -3.28 -6.79 -10.19
C ILE A 276 -4.33 -6.62 -9.11
N TRP A 277 -4.80 -7.75 -8.59
CA TRP A 277 -5.80 -7.82 -7.53
C TRP A 277 -5.37 -8.83 -6.46
N LEU A 278 -5.38 -8.39 -5.19
CA LEU A 278 -5.25 -9.23 -4.01
C LEU A 278 -6.53 -9.08 -3.18
N PRO A 279 -7.48 -10.02 -3.27
CA PRO A 279 -8.71 -9.93 -2.50
C PRO A 279 -8.45 -10.10 -1.01
N LEU A 280 -9.19 -9.34 -0.21
CA LEU A 280 -9.16 -9.44 1.23
C LEU A 280 -10.38 -10.22 1.74
N GLU A 281 -10.16 -11.01 2.78
CA GLU A 281 -11.20 -11.60 3.61
C GLU A 281 -11.02 -11.12 5.05
N GLY A 282 -12.10 -10.67 5.67
CA GLY A 282 -12.09 -10.24 7.07
C GLY A 282 -11.97 -11.45 7.99
N ILE A 283 -11.13 -11.34 9.02
CA ILE A 283 -10.82 -12.44 9.95
C ILE A 283 -10.87 -12.03 11.42
N ASP A 284 -11.53 -10.90 11.71
CA ASP A 284 -11.88 -10.47 13.06
C ASP A 284 -13.31 -9.90 13.13
N GLU A 285 -13.77 -9.60 14.34
CA GLU A 285 -15.13 -9.11 14.60
C GLU A 285 -15.49 -7.82 13.84
N THR A 286 -14.49 -7.03 13.46
CA THR A 286 -14.69 -5.74 12.76
C THR A 286 -14.75 -5.87 11.24
N THR A 287 -14.24 -6.97 10.70
CA THR A 287 -14.08 -7.20 9.26
C THR A 287 -14.85 -8.41 8.77
N GLU A 288 -15.27 -9.30 9.67
CA GLU A 288 -16.07 -10.47 9.35
C GLU A 288 -17.37 -10.06 8.62
N GLY A 289 -17.70 -10.80 7.55
CA GLY A 289 -18.85 -10.50 6.69
C GLY A 289 -18.64 -9.38 5.68
N LEU A 290 -17.55 -8.60 5.77
CA LEU A 290 -17.22 -7.59 4.76
C LEU A 290 -16.67 -8.23 3.48
N VAL A 291 -17.19 -7.80 2.34
CA VAL A 291 -16.86 -8.34 1.01
C VAL A 291 -16.55 -7.22 0.02
N GLY A 292 -15.85 -7.55 -1.07
CA GLY A 292 -15.53 -6.58 -2.13
C GLY A 292 -14.31 -5.69 -1.83
N TYR A 293 -13.55 -5.99 -0.78
CA TYR A 293 -12.31 -5.30 -0.42
C TYR A 293 -11.08 -6.03 -0.95
N GLY A 294 -10.05 -5.27 -1.34
CA GLY A 294 -8.79 -5.81 -1.84
C GLY A 294 -7.68 -4.76 -1.91
N ILE A 295 -6.47 -5.24 -2.19
CA ILE A 295 -5.32 -4.43 -2.58
C ILE A 295 -5.14 -4.53 -4.09
N HIS A 296 -5.02 -3.40 -4.79
CA HIS A 296 -4.93 -3.42 -6.25
C HIS A 296 -4.08 -2.28 -6.84
N SER A 297 -3.60 -2.49 -8.06
CA SER A 297 -3.01 -1.44 -8.91
C SER A 297 -4.08 -0.40 -9.27
N THR A 298 -3.72 0.82 -9.61
CA THR A 298 -4.70 1.88 -9.88
C THR A 298 -4.58 2.44 -11.29
N ASN A 299 -5.72 2.74 -11.92
CA ASN A 299 -5.75 3.54 -13.17
C ASN A 299 -5.67 5.05 -12.91
N ASN A 300 -5.64 5.47 -11.64
CA ASN A 300 -5.49 6.85 -11.22
C ASN A 300 -4.32 6.94 -10.22
N PRO A 301 -3.07 7.11 -10.69
CA PRO A 301 -1.89 7.20 -9.83
C PRO A 301 -1.97 8.33 -8.78
N LEU A 302 -2.62 9.45 -9.11
CA LEU A 302 -2.79 10.58 -8.20
C LEU A 302 -3.69 10.26 -6.99
N SER A 303 -4.41 9.13 -7.01
CA SER A 303 -5.18 8.67 -5.84
C SER A 303 -4.33 8.03 -4.74
N VAL A 304 -3.07 7.70 -5.01
CA VAL A 304 -2.14 7.19 -3.99
C VAL A 304 -1.68 8.36 -3.11
N GLY A 305 -1.69 8.17 -1.79
CA GLY A 305 -1.52 9.24 -0.82
C GLY A 305 -2.79 10.07 -0.57
N GLN A 306 -3.97 9.57 -0.99
CA GLN A 306 -5.26 10.23 -0.77
C GLN A 306 -6.35 9.24 -0.31
N THR A 307 -7.42 9.75 0.31
CA THR A 307 -8.63 9.02 0.72
C THR A 307 -9.75 9.20 -0.31
N VAL A 308 -9.60 8.64 -1.51
CA VAL A 308 -10.53 8.85 -2.65
C VAL A 308 -11.05 7.57 -3.28
N SER A 309 -10.65 6.40 -2.77
CA SER A 309 -11.11 5.11 -3.28
C SER A 309 -12.54 4.79 -2.83
N LEU A 310 -13.12 3.72 -3.39
CA LEU A 310 -14.43 3.20 -2.97
C LEU A 310 -14.33 2.25 -1.76
N GLY A 311 -13.14 2.11 -1.15
CA GLY A 311 -12.89 1.31 0.04
C GLY A 311 -11.66 0.41 -0.06
N CYS A 312 -11.21 0.07 -1.28
CA CYS A 312 -10.01 -0.73 -1.50
C CYS A 312 -8.71 0.04 -1.25
N ILE A 313 -7.63 -0.70 -1.01
CA ILE A 313 -6.26 -0.18 -0.89
C ILE A 313 -5.64 -0.12 -2.29
N ARG A 314 -5.23 1.07 -2.71
CA ARG A 314 -4.62 1.34 -4.02
C ARG A 314 -3.12 1.52 -3.89
N LEU A 315 -2.38 0.94 -4.82
CA LEU A 315 -0.93 1.07 -4.93
C LEU A 315 -0.54 1.48 -6.35
N LEU A 316 0.64 2.10 -6.48
CA LEU A 316 1.28 2.32 -7.78
C LEU A 316 1.73 0.99 -8.40
N ASP A 317 2.01 1.02 -9.70
CA ASP A 317 2.28 -0.18 -10.49
C ASP A 317 3.52 -0.97 -10.06
N ASP A 318 4.60 -0.30 -9.63
CA ASP A 318 5.80 -0.99 -9.14
C ASP A 318 5.58 -1.54 -7.72
N ASP A 319 4.85 -0.80 -6.89
CA ASP A 319 4.56 -1.15 -5.50
C ASP A 319 3.62 -2.35 -5.41
N ILE A 320 2.56 -2.37 -6.22
CA ILE A 320 1.64 -3.51 -6.27
C ILE A 320 2.34 -4.76 -6.82
N GLU A 321 3.31 -4.63 -7.72
CA GLU A 321 4.09 -5.78 -8.20
C GLU A 321 4.98 -6.35 -7.09
N LEU A 322 5.55 -5.50 -6.23
CA LEU A 322 6.26 -5.94 -5.03
C LEU A 322 5.28 -6.62 -4.05
N VAL A 323 4.17 -5.99 -3.71
CA VAL A 323 3.16 -6.55 -2.78
C VAL A 323 2.62 -7.88 -3.31
N TYR A 324 2.36 -7.99 -4.60
CA TYR A 324 1.96 -9.24 -5.24
C TYR A 324 3.07 -10.29 -5.16
N ALA A 325 4.35 -9.93 -5.25
CA ALA A 325 5.41 -10.89 -5.06
C ALA A 325 5.54 -11.36 -3.61
N LEU A 326 5.17 -10.53 -2.62
CA LEU A 326 5.39 -10.81 -1.20
C LEU A 326 4.20 -11.47 -0.49
N LEU A 327 3.00 -10.90 -0.62
CA LEU A 327 1.84 -11.37 0.14
C LEU A 327 1.28 -12.65 -0.46
N TYR A 328 1.16 -13.68 0.36
CA TYR A 328 0.72 -15.00 -0.03
C TYR A 328 -0.68 -15.29 0.47
N GLU A 329 -1.52 -15.80 -0.43
CA GLU A 329 -2.88 -16.23 -0.12
C GLU A 329 -2.89 -17.20 1.08
N LYS A 330 -3.92 -17.10 1.94
CA LYS A 330 -4.09 -17.88 3.18
C LYS A 330 -3.06 -17.60 4.29
N TRP A 331 -1.86 -17.12 3.99
CA TRP A 331 -0.80 -16.97 5.00
C TRP A 331 -0.57 -15.52 5.41
N SER A 332 -0.63 -14.60 4.46
CA SER A 332 -0.40 -13.19 4.69
C SER A 332 -1.62 -12.50 5.27
N THR A 333 -1.38 -11.70 6.30
CA THR A 333 -2.39 -10.82 6.89
C THR A 333 -2.10 -9.37 6.55
N VAL A 334 -3.16 -8.57 6.55
CA VAL A 334 -3.13 -7.12 6.34
C VAL A 334 -3.91 -6.50 7.49
N ARG A 335 -3.22 -5.84 8.41
CA ARG A 335 -3.86 -5.10 9.50
C ARG A 335 -4.07 -3.66 9.07
N VAL A 336 -5.32 -3.20 9.04
CA VAL A 336 -5.63 -1.80 8.81
C VAL A 336 -5.83 -1.12 10.16
N THR A 337 -4.97 -0.18 10.51
CA THR A 337 -5.04 0.60 11.75
C THR A 337 -5.63 1.97 11.46
N ARG A 338 -6.27 2.56 12.47
CA ARG A 338 -6.64 3.97 12.40
C ARG A 338 -5.37 4.78 12.48
#